data_AF-A0A428NPA8-F1
#
_entry.id   AF-A0A428NPA8-F1
#
_cell.length_a   1.000
_cell.length_b   1.000
_cell.length_c   1.000
_cell.angle_alpha   90.00
_cell.angle_beta   90.00
_cell.angle_gamma   90.00
#
_symmetry.space_group_name_H-M   'P 1'
#
loop_
_entity.id
_entity.type
_entity.pdbx_description
1 polymer ?
#
loop_
_entity_poly.entity_id
_entity_poly.type
_entity_poly.pdbx_seq_one_letter_code
_entity_poly.pdbx_strand_id
1 'polypeptide(L)'
;MTDWLSQITGVHSALAGMDMSMPGDPIIPLLGNSLWMHELTRATLNGSVPMSRLNDMTNRIVAAWYQFGQDDGFPKVNFDTNTKAAVGRLPRMPSPPKNEDKLLPLSTNSPLKIFGTGAQANPDGPNACVDRSCNKGTLGQGWGSGTVDYMYLDDPIGAIKEEAKNVTFYNTDKFPSVPNPTDKDVAIVFITSDSGENQYEVEGNHGDRDASRLNPWYGGNDLVKAAAAKYKNVVVVAHTVGPLVLEEWIDLPSVKSVLIAHLPGQEAGKSLTNVLFGDVSPSGHLPYSITYAEDDMPASVVKLIDSGFRDPPQDTYSEGLYIDYRWLNKEKIRPRYAFGHGLSYTSFSYTKATIEKVTQLSKYPPTRPAKGKMLDYSQDIPNYKEAIKPSGFKTVWRYLYSWLSESDAKKAAERAKTTKFNYPDGYTNVQKTTSPRSGGAEGGNPALWDEAYRLSVVVTNKGTDFAGKASLQAYVQFPNGISYDTPVIQLSDFEKTKELGPGESEKLEVVLMRKDLSVWDVET
;
A
#
# COMPACT_ATOMS: atom_id res chain seq x y z
N MET A 1 9.14 -13.19 -9.04
CA MET A 1 8.68 -14.38 -8.29
C MET A 1 7.17 -14.44 -8.33
N THR A 2 6.56 -15.59 -8.06
CA THR A 2 5.10 -15.72 -7.91
C THR A 2 4.65 -15.29 -6.52
N ASP A 3 3.40 -14.83 -6.41
CA ASP A 3 2.70 -14.90 -5.13
C ASP A 3 2.50 -16.37 -4.72
N TRP A 4 2.24 -16.63 -3.44
CA TRP A 4 2.23 -17.96 -2.88
C TRP A 4 1.11 -18.77 -3.52
N LEU A 5 1.46 -19.91 -4.11
CA LEU A 5 0.53 -20.82 -4.80
C LEU A 5 -0.11 -20.25 -6.08
N SER A 6 0.33 -19.08 -6.56
CA SER A 6 -0.20 -18.48 -7.80
C SER A 6 0.38 -19.09 -9.08
N GLN A 7 1.37 -19.98 -8.99
CA GLN A 7 1.84 -20.73 -10.14
C GLN A 7 0.81 -21.79 -10.56
N ILE A 8 0.29 -21.66 -11.79
CA ILE A 8 -0.73 -22.59 -12.32
C ILE A 8 -0.24 -23.48 -13.47
N THR A 9 0.95 -23.22 -14.04
CA THR A 9 1.56 -24.08 -15.08
C THR A 9 3.08 -24.20 -14.92
N GLY A 10 3.69 -25.24 -15.48
CA GLY A 10 5.15 -25.46 -15.48
C GLY A 10 5.87 -24.75 -16.64
N VAL A 11 5.88 -25.36 -17.82
CA VAL A 11 6.58 -24.82 -19.01
C VAL A 11 6.00 -23.46 -19.44
N HIS A 12 4.67 -23.32 -19.51
CA HIS A 12 4.06 -22.10 -20.03
C HIS A 12 4.35 -20.87 -19.16
N SER A 13 4.38 -21.01 -17.84
CA SER A 13 4.73 -19.91 -16.94
C SER A 13 6.22 -19.51 -17.06
N ALA A 14 7.12 -20.48 -17.28
CA ALA A 14 8.52 -20.21 -17.61
C ALA A 14 8.66 -19.42 -18.91
N LEU A 15 7.94 -19.84 -19.97
CA LEU A 15 7.95 -19.16 -21.27
C LEU A 15 7.26 -17.79 -21.24
N ALA A 16 6.30 -17.59 -20.33
CA ALA A 16 5.61 -16.31 -20.12
C ALA A 16 6.43 -15.27 -19.34
N GLY A 17 7.61 -15.64 -18.83
CA GLY A 17 8.55 -14.72 -18.18
C GLY A 17 8.65 -14.85 -16.67
N MET A 18 8.02 -15.87 -16.05
CA MET A 18 8.24 -16.13 -14.63
C MET A 18 9.69 -16.59 -14.38
N ASP A 19 10.31 -16.10 -13.29
CA ASP A 19 11.70 -16.42 -12.94
C ASP A 19 11.87 -17.28 -11.69
N MET A 20 10.89 -17.27 -10.79
CA MET A 20 10.99 -17.90 -9.47
C MET A 20 9.61 -18.30 -8.97
N SER A 21 9.43 -19.58 -8.67
CA SER A 21 8.22 -20.14 -8.06
C SER A 21 8.35 -20.09 -6.54
N MET A 22 7.35 -19.53 -5.88
CA MET A 22 7.23 -19.42 -4.43
C MET A 22 5.85 -19.88 -3.94
N PRO A 23 5.77 -20.63 -2.82
CA PRO A 23 6.90 -21.19 -2.05
C PRO A 23 7.58 -22.38 -2.76
N GLY A 24 7.08 -22.77 -3.94
CA GLY A 24 7.60 -23.84 -4.79
C GLY A 24 6.55 -24.92 -5.05
N ASP A 25 5.79 -25.31 -4.04
CA ASP A 25 4.69 -26.27 -4.15
C ASP A 25 3.50 -25.72 -4.97
N PRO A 26 2.65 -26.60 -5.55
CA PRO A 26 1.38 -26.18 -6.13
C PRO A 26 0.36 -25.90 -5.01
N ILE A 27 -0.86 -25.52 -5.40
CA ILE A 27 -1.98 -25.16 -4.51
C ILE A 27 -2.17 -26.11 -3.31
N ILE A 28 -1.85 -27.40 -3.45
CA ILE A 28 -1.87 -28.37 -2.34
C ILE A 28 -0.43 -28.72 -1.95
N PRO A 29 0.18 -28.06 -0.94
CA PRO A 29 1.58 -28.24 -0.57
C PRO A 29 1.86 -29.51 0.25
N LEU A 30 1.00 -30.53 0.17
CA LEU A 30 1.06 -31.71 1.04
C LEU A 30 1.93 -32.84 0.48
N LEU A 31 2.19 -32.84 -0.83
CA LEU A 31 2.74 -33.99 -1.53
C LEU A 31 4.24 -33.86 -1.84
N GLY A 32 4.86 -32.70 -1.58
CA GLY A 32 6.26 -32.45 -1.91
C GLY A 32 6.52 -32.51 -3.43
N ASN A 33 5.56 -32.05 -4.21
CA ASN A 33 5.63 -31.93 -5.65
C ASN A 33 5.56 -30.44 -6.04
N SER A 34 5.87 -30.13 -7.30
CA SER A 34 5.90 -28.76 -7.82
C SER A 34 5.71 -28.79 -9.33
N LEU A 35 5.21 -27.67 -9.86
CA LEU A 35 5.13 -27.44 -11.30
C LEU A 35 6.51 -27.17 -11.92
N TRP A 36 7.50 -26.78 -11.10
CA TRP A 36 8.90 -26.71 -11.45
C TRP A 36 9.69 -27.82 -10.75
N MET A 37 10.50 -27.59 -9.71
CA MET A 37 11.31 -28.65 -9.07
C MET A 37 12.07 -29.50 -10.12
N HIS A 38 11.83 -30.82 -10.19
CA HIS A 38 12.44 -31.73 -11.15
C HIS A 38 11.76 -31.67 -12.52
N GLU A 39 10.54 -31.15 -12.60
CA GLU A 39 9.84 -30.94 -13.87
C GLU A 39 10.44 -29.76 -14.66
N LEU A 40 10.96 -28.72 -14.00
CA LEU A 40 11.75 -27.69 -14.71
C LEU A 40 13.03 -28.30 -15.28
N THR A 41 13.75 -29.11 -14.50
CA THR A 41 14.92 -29.86 -14.99
C THR A 41 14.56 -30.76 -16.18
N ARG A 42 13.44 -31.50 -16.09
CA ARG A 42 12.93 -32.35 -17.17
C ARG A 42 12.61 -31.53 -18.41
N ALA A 43 11.96 -30.38 -18.23
CA ALA A 43 11.56 -29.50 -19.30
C ALA A 43 12.76 -28.88 -20.02
N THR A 44 13.81 -28.54 -19.28
CA THR A 44 15.07 -28.08 -19.86
C THR A 44 15.79 -29.21 -20.60
N LEU A 45 15.93 -30.39 -20.00
CA LEU A 45 16.58 -31.54 -20.64
C LEU A 45 15.88 -32.01 -21.91
N ASN A 46 14.55 -31.93 -21.96
CA ASN A 46 13.77 -32.33 -23.13
C ASN A 46 13.56 -31.21 -24.15
N GLY A 47 14.12 -30.02 -23.90
CA GLY A 47 14.05 -28.86 -24.80
C GLY A 47 12.74 -28.07 -24.75
N SER A 48 11.76 -28.42 -23.91
CA SER A 48 10.52 -27.62 -23.80
C SER A 48 10.71 -26.27 -23.10
N VAL A 49 11.70 -26.15 -22.21
CA VAL A 49 12.22 -24.86 -21.72
C VAL A 49 13.62 -24.67 -22.28
N PRO A 50 13.87 -23.65 -23.13
CA PRO A 50 15.21 -23.40 -23.66
C PRO A 50 16.24 -23.12 -22.56
N MET A 51 17.49 -23.57 -22.74
CA MET A 51 18.61 -23.22 -21.82
C MET A 51 18.75 -21.70 -21.65
N SER A 52 18.55 -20.93 -22.72
CA SER A 52 18.59 -19.47 -22.68
C SER A 52 17.57 -18.88 -21.71
N ARG A 53 16.40 -19.51 -21.60
CA ARG A 53 15.34 -19.09 -20.69
C ARG A 53 15.75 -19.37 -19.25
N LEU A 54 16.25 -20.57 -18.95
CA LEU A 54 16.73 -20.94 -17.61
C LEU A 54 17.91 -20.08 -17.15
N ASN A 55 18.85 -19.81 -18.05
CA ASN A 55 19.97 -18.91 -17.80
C ASN A 55 19.48 -17.49 -17.45
N ASP A 56 18.51 -16.94 -18.21
CA ASP A 56 17.93 -15.63 -17.91
C ASP A 56 17.23 -15.58 -16.53
N MET A 57 16.49 -16.64 -16.14
CA MET A 57 15.89 -16.73 -14.79
C MET A 57 16.97 -16.61 -13.71
N THR A 58 18.01 -17.43 -13.83
CA THR A 58 19.12 -17.48 -12.86
C THR A 58 19.86 -16.15 -12.81
N ASN A 59 20.12 -15.55 -13.97
CA ASN A 59 20.77 -14.24 -14.07
C ASN A 59 19.99 -13.15 -13.35
N ARG A 60 18.67 -13.08 -13.51
CA ARG A 60 17.85 -12.05 -12.85
C ARG A 60 17.90 -12.19 -11.33
N ILE A 61 17.85 -13.41 -10.83
CA ILE A 61 17.90 -13.70 -9.40
C ILE A 61 19.27 -13.33 -8.82
N VAL A 62 20.34 -13.79 -9.46
CA VAL A 62 21.71 -13.55 -8.98
C VAL A 62 22.14 -12.09 -9.18
N ALA A 63 21.71 -11.43 -10.26
CA ALA A 63 21.96 -10.01 -10.47
C ALA A 63 21.32 -9.16 -9.39
N ALA A 64 20.07 -9.45 -9.00
CA ALA A 64 19.42 -8.78 -7.88
C ALA A 64 20.19 -9.01 -6.56
N TRP A 65 20.64 -10.23 -6.32
CA TRP A 65 21.46 -10.58 -5.15
C TRP A 65 22.75 -9.73 -5.06
N TYR A 66 23.49 -9.60 -6.18
CA TYR A 66 24.67 -8.73 -6.25
C TYR A 66 24.33 -7.24 -6.18
N GLN A 67 23.26 -6.80 -6.84
CA GLN A 67 22.86 -5.38 -6.87
C GLN A 67 22.62 -4.83 -5.46
N PHE A 68 22.11 -5.66 -4.55
CA PHE A 68 21.88 -5.30 -3.15
C PHE A 68 23.01 -5.74 -2.21
N GLY A 69 24.18 -6.14 -2.75
CA GLY A 69 25.37 -6.47 -1.99
C GLY A 69 25.21 -7.67 -1.05
N GLN A 70 24.35 -8.63 -1.40
CA GLN A 70 24.11 -9.80 -0.56
C GLN A 70 25.24 -10.85 -0.67
N ASP A 71 26.20 -10.62 -1.54
CA ASP A 71 27.38 -11.44 -1.77
C ASP A 71 28.52 -11.21 -0.78
N ASP A 72 28.50 -10.10 -0.06
CA ASP A 72 29.52 -9.76 0.92
C ASP A 72 28.90 -9.44 2.29
N GLY A 73 29.26 -10.22 3.31
CA GLY A 73 28.88 -9.95 4.69
C GLY A 73 27.38 -10.02 5.01
N PHE A 74 26.52 -10.50 4.12
CA PHE A 74 25.06 -10.55 4.36
C PHE A 74 24.73 -11.52 5.51
N PRO A 75 23.89 -11.10 6.49
CA PRO A 75 23.59 -11.91 7.65
C PRO A 75 22.84 -13.20 7.25
N LYS A 76 23.17 -14.29 7.94
CA LYS A 76 22.41 -15.53 7.82
C LYS A 76 21.03 -15.36 8.44
N VAL A 77 20.05 -16.09 7.91
CA VAL A 77 18.75 -16.26 8.55
C VAL A 77 18.97 -16.71 10.00
N ASN A 78 18.46 -15.92 10.94
CA ASN A 78 18.74 -16.05 12.38
C ASN A 78 17.47 -16.19 13.23
N PHE A 79 16.31 -16.36 12.59
CA PHE A 79 15.04 -16.63 13.23
C PHE A 79 14.38 -17.86 12.58
N ASP A 80 13.47 -18.46 13.32
CA ASP A 80 12.63 -19.55 12.86
C ASP A 80 11.18 -19.14 13.16
N THR A 81 10.32 -19.14 12.13
CA THR A 81 8.88 -18.83 12.26
C THR A 81 8.17 -19.80 13.21
N ASN A 82 8.77 -20.96 13.50
CA ASN A 82 8.30 -21.90 14.50
C ASN A 82 8.71 -21.53 15.94
N THR A 83 9.37 -20.39 16.15
CA THR A 83 9.90 -19.94 17.45
C THR A 83 9.57 -18.48 17.74
N LYS A 84 9.53 -18.09 19.02
CA LYS A 84 9.11 -16.74 19.47
C LYS A 84 10.24 -15.71 19.63
N ALA A 85 11.40 -15.91 19.01
CA ALA A 85 12.56 -15.02 19.20
C ALA A 85 12.60 -13.90 18.13
N ALA A 86 12.50 -12.62 18.53
CA ALA A 86 12.52 -11.47 17.62
C ALA A 86 13.26 -10.24 18.19
N VAL A 87 13.90 -9.43 17.33
CA VAL A 87 14.48 -8.09 17.64
C VAL A 87 14.38 -7.15 16.42
N GLY A 88 13.84 -5.93 16.56
CA GLY A 88 13.94 -4.86 15.54
C GLY A 88 13.03 -3.64 15.78
N ARG A 89 13.50 -2.39 15.53
CA ARG A 89 12.76 -1.11 15.72
C ARG A 89 12.38 -0.44 14.39
N LEU A 90 11.40 0.50 14.40
CA LEU A 90 11.29 1.82 13.68
C LEU A 90 9.77 2.24 13.49
N PRO A 91 9.37 3.37 12.83
CA PRO A 91 8.90 4.66 13.40
C PRO A 91 7.45 5.11 12.99
N ARG A 92 7.05 6.37 13.34
CA ARG A 92 5.67 6.96 13.50
C ARG A 92 4.99 7.73 12.33
N MET A 93 3.63 7.84 12.33
CA MET A 93 2.70 9.05 12.25
C MET A 93 1.28 8.72 11.66
N PRO A 94 0.15 9.46 11.93
CA PRO A 94 -0.41 10.54 11.03
C PRO A 94 -1.35 11.65 11.70
N SER A 95 -2.22 12.38 10.94
CA SER A 95 -2.86 13.72 11.24
C SER A 95 -4.42 13.88 11.03
N PRO A 96 -5.09 15.01 11.44
CA PRO A 96 -6.56 15.24 11.35
C PRO A 96 -7.13 15.91 10.09
N PRO A 97 -8.36 15.53 9.67
CA PRO A 97 -9.18 16.26 8.67
C PRO A 97 -10.10 17.38 9.20
N LYS A 98 -10.46 17.44 10.50
CA LYS A 98 -11.37 18.48 11.06
C LYS A 98 -10.84 19.01 12.41
N ASN A 99 -10.81 20.33 12.57
CA ASN A 99 -10.51 21.01 13.84
C ASN A 99 -11.24 22.37 13.89
N GLU A 100 -12.41 22.40 14.50
CA GLU A 100 -13.23 23.59 14.72
C GLU A 100 -13.00 24.15 16.13
N ASP A 101 -13.27 25.45 16.29
CA ASP A 101 -13.13 26.20 17.54
C ASP A 101 -11.73 26.14 18.19
N LYS A 102 -10.71 25.74 17.42
CA LYS A 102 -9.36 25.47 17.91
C LYS A 102 -9.36 24.51 19.12
N LEU A 103 -10.28 23.52 19.14
CA LEU A 103 -10.36 22.56 20.25
C LEU A 103 -9.05 21.79 20.41
N LEU A 104 -8.38 21.47 19.29
CA LEU A 104 -7.02 20.95 19.30
C LEU A 104 -6.00 22.06 18.97
N PRO A 105 -4.84 22.07 19.65
CA PRO A 105 -4.39 21.11 20.67
C PRO A 105 -5.09 21.26 22.03
N LEU A 106 -5.21 20.16 22.77
CA LEU A 106 -5.80 20.07 24.11
C LEU A 106 -4.85 20.62 25.17
N SER A 107 -5.43 21.20 26.23
CA SER A 107 -4.69 21.43 27.47
C SER A 107 -4.55 20.13 28.27
N THR A 108 -3.38 19.91 28.88
CA THR A 108 -3.14 18.80 29.84
C THR A 108 -4.01 18.87 31.10
N ASN A 109 -4.67 20.01 31.34
CA ASN A 109 -5.61 20.20 32.46
C ASN A 109 -7.09 19.99 32.07
N SER A 110 -7.40 19.76 30.80
CA SER A 110 -8.79 19.52 30.38
C SER A 110 -9.32 18.23 31.00
N PRO A 111 -10.57 18.21 31.49
CA PRO A 111 -11.23 16.98 31.90
C PRO A 111 -11.59 16.14 30.67
N LEU A 112 -10.86 15.03 30.47
CA LEU A 112 -11.00 14.15 29.31
C LEU A 112 -11.87 12.94 29.65
N LYS A 113 -12.88 12.67 28.80
CA LYS A 113 -13.75 11.50 28.86
C LYS A 113 -13.53 10.67 27.62
N ILE A 114 -12.87 9.52 27.77
CA ILE A 114 -12.45 8.67 26.66
C ILE A 114 -13.46 7.54 26.48
N PHE A 115 -13.94 7.32 25.27
CA PHE A 115 -14.93 6.30 24.91
C PHE A 115 -14.42 5.42 23.76
N GLY A 116 -14.90 4.18 23.70
CA GLY A 116 -14.59 3.22 22.65
C GLY A 116 -13.42 2.31 23.03
N THR A 117 -13.56 1.02 22.73
CA THR A 117 -12.54 0.01 23.00
C THR A 117 -11.28 0.22 22.15
N GLY A 118 -11.42 0.89 21.00
CA GLY A 118 -10.33 1.31 20.11
C GLY A 118 -9.26 2.22 20.75
N ALA A 119 -9.49 2.70 21.97
CA ALA A 119 -8.52 3.48 22.73
C ALA A 119 -7.48 2.61 23.48
N GLN A 120 -7.75 1.33 23.71
CA GLN A 120 -6.89 0.42 24.49
C GLN A 120 -6.30 -0.67 23.61
N ALA A 121 -5.10 -1.16 23.91
CA ALA A 121 -4.56 -2.36 23.27
C ALA A 121 -5.48 -3.57 23.51
N ASN A 122 -5.40 -4.57 22.63
CA ASN A 122 -6.12 -5.82 22.79
C ASN A 122 -5.84 -6.42 24.19
N PRO A 123 -6.85 -6.62 25.05
CA PRO A 123 -6.66 -7.12 26.42
C PRO A 123 -6.13 -8.55 26.48
N ASP A 124 -6.24 -9.32 25.38
CA ASP A 124 -5.65 -10.67 25.29
C ASP A 124 -4.15 -10.61 24.90
N GLY A 125 -3.65 -9.42 24.57
CA GLY A 125 -2.29 -9.15 24.09
C GLY A 125 -2.27 -8.62 22.65
N PRO A 126 -1.31 -7.75 22.28
CA PRO A 126 -1.28 -7.09 20.96
C PRO A 126 -1.08 -8.07 19.79
N ASN A 127 -0.53 -9.26 20.05
CA ASN A 127 -0.33 -10.32 19.07
C ASN A 127 -1.26 -11.54 19.30
N ALA A 128 -2.36 -11.37 20.05
CA ALA A 128 -3.23 -12.49 20.42
C ALA A 128 -3.93 -13.15 19.23
N CYS A 129 -4.17 -12.38 18.17
CA CYS A 129 -4.75 -12.85 16.92
C CYS A 129 -3.64 -13.16 15.91
N VAL A 130 -3.65 -14.38 15.37
CA VAL A 130 -2.77 -14.80 14.26
C VAL A 130 -2.97 -13.84 13.09
N ASP A 131 -1.89 -13.38 12.48
CA ASP A 131 -1.88 -12.43 11.36
C ASP A 131 -2.79 -11.21 11.58
N ARG A 132 -2.98 -10.82 12.85
CA ARG A 132 -3.85 -9.73 13.29
C ARG A 132 -5.31 -9.87 12.85
N SER A 133 -5.81 -11.09 12.64
CA SER A 133 -7.17 -11.39 12.15
C SER A 133 -8.30 -11.12 13.17
N CYS A 134 -8.30 -9.96 13.80
CA CYS A 134 -9.34 -9.47 14.70
C CYS A 134 -9.25 -7.95 14.86
N ASN A 135 -10.38 -7.27 15.09
CA ASN A 135 -10.42 -5.83 15.35
C ASN A 135 -10.64 -5.53 16.85
N LYS A 136 -9.92 -6.22 17.74
CA LYS A 136 -10.13 -6.11 19.20
C LYS A 136 -9.19 -5.08 19.83
N GLY A 137 -9.73 -3.95 20.28
CA GLY A 137 -8.96 -2.85 20.86
C GLY A 137 -8.45 -1.89 19.78
N THR A 138 -7.30 -1.26 20.03
CA THR A 138 -6.71 -0.26 19.14
C THR A 138 -6.18 -0.90 17.86
N LEU A 139 -6.55 -0.33 16.72
CA LEU A 139 -6.21 -0.86 15.41
C LEU A 139 -4.90 -0.22 14.91
N GLY A 140 -3.79 -0.92 15.11
CA GLY A 140 -2.45 -0.45 14.68
C GLY A 140 -2.03 -0.91 13.28
N GLN A 141 -2.61 -2.00 12.76
CA GLN A 141 -2.38 -2.58 11.43
C GLN A 141 -3.60 -3.44 11.05
N GLY A 142 -3.87 -3.62 9.75
CA GLY A 142 -4.90 -4.56 9.28
C GLY A 142 -4.45 -6.02 9.41
N TRP A 143 -5.17 -6.97 8.80
CA TRP A 143 -4.84 -8.40 8.91
C TRP A 143 -4.25 -9.05 7.65
N GLY A 144 -3.62 -10.22 7.80
CA GLY A 144 -3.09 -11.04 6.72
C GLY A 144 -1.57 -11.03 6.62
N SER A 145 -1.03 -11.37 5.45
CA SER A 145 0.43 -11.51 5.24
C SER A 145 1.21 -10.19 5.35
N GLY A 146 0.54 -9.03 5.21
CA GLY A 146 1.12 -7.70 5.34
C GLY A 146 1.37 -7.23 6.78
N THR A 147 1.42 -8.15 7.75
CA THR A 147 1.49 -7.84 9.18
C THR A 147 2.84 -8.19 9.79
N VAL A 148 3.10 -7.60 10.96
CA VAL A 148 4.23 -7.96 11.82
C VAL A 148 3.76 -8.16 13.26
N ASP A 149 4.48 -8.97 14.02
CA ASP A 149 4.30 -9.04 15.46
C ASP A 149 4.80 -7.75 16.13
N TYR A 150 3.93 -7.15 16.94
CA TYR A 150 4.28 -6.01 17.78
C TYR A 150 5.30 -6.44 18.83
N MET A 151 6.43 -5.76 18.93
CA MET A 151 7.32 -5.90 20.11
C MET A 151 6.64 -5.37 21.37
N TYR A 152 5.87 -4.30 21.20
CA TYR A 152 4.95 -3.68 22.14
C TYR A 152 3.92 -2.89 21.33
N LEU A 153 2.83 -2.50 21.97
CA LEU A 153 1.84 -1.59 21.40
C LEU A 153 1.47 -0.59 22.49
N ASP A 154 1.94 0.65 22.36
CA ASP A 154 1.48 1.71 23.26
C ASP A 154 0.06 2.12 22.85
N ASP A 155 -0.89 1.97 23.75
CA ASP A 155 -2.27 2.29 23.39
C ASP A 155 -2.58 3.78 23.61
N PRO A 156 -3.55 4.32 22.85
CA PRO A 156 -4.00 5.70 23.04
C PRO A 156 -4.35 6.06 24.48
N ILE A 157 -5.06 5.19 25.21
CA ILE A 157 -5.49 5.51 26.57
C ILE A 157 -4.33 5.57 27.57
N GLY A 158 -3.35 4.69 27.44
CA GLY A 158 -2.13 4.70 28.24
C GLY A 158 -1.37 6.01 28.04
N ALA A 159 -1.09 6.37 26.79
CA ALA A 159 -0.39 7.61 26.46
C ALA A 159 -1.17 8.86 26.91
N ILE A 160 -2.51 8.90 26.74
CA ILE A 160 -3.33 10.04 27.20
C ILE A 160 -3.27 10.19 28.72
N LYS A 161 -3.26 9.10 29.49
CA LYS A 161 -3.14 9.14 30.95
C LYS A 161 -1.76 9.59 31.44
N GLU A 162 -0.72 9.38 30.64
CA GLU A 162 0.63 9.90 30.94
C GLU A 162 0.69 11.42 30.77
N GLU A 163 0.01 11.98 29.75
CA GLU A 163 0.04 13.41 29.45
C GLU A 163 -1.00 14.24 30.24
N ALA A 164 -2.19 13.67 30.52
CA ALA A 164 -3.31 14.39 31.12
C ALA A 164 -3.68 13.85 32.51
N LYS A 165 -3.98 14.78 33.44
CA LYS A 165 -4.25 14.43 34.85
C LYS A 165 -5.68 13.99 35.15
N ASN A 166 -6.65 14.45 34.36
CA ASN A 166 -8.08 14.21 34.61
C ASN A 166 -8.70 13.41 33.46
N VAL A 167 -8.44 12.10 33.46
CA VAL A 167 -8.88 11.17 32.42
C VAL A 167 -9.85 10.16 33.01
N THR A 168 -11.06 10.07 32.45
CA THR A 168 -12.00 8.98 32.71
C THR A 168 -12.12 8.13 31.46
N PHE A 169 -11.84 6.83 31.56
CA PHE A 169 -11.95 5.91 30.43
C PHE A 169 -13.16 5.00 30.58
N TYR A 170 -13.98 4.96 29.54
CA TYR A 170 -15.09 4.05 29.39
C TYR A 170 -14.75 3.03 28.30
N ASN A 171 -14.23 1.87 28.72
CA ASN A 171 -13.82 0.80 27.82
C ASN A 171 -15.03 0.01 27.29
N THR A 172 -15.81 0.63 26.40
CA THR A 172 -17.03 0.08 25.82
C THR A 172 -17.36 0.80 24.52
N ASP A 173 -17.86 0.06 23.53
CA ASP A 173 -18.36 0.62 22.27
C ASP A 173 -19.85 0.99 22.34
N LYS A 174 -20.50 0.68 23.46
CA LYS A 174 -21.84 1.18 23.80
C LYS A 174 -21.71 2.34 24.77
N PHE A 175 -22.44 3.43 24.51
CA PHE A 175 -22.39 4.61 25.37
C PHE A 175 -22.86 4.28 26.80
N PRO A 176 -22.01 4.45 27.82
CA PRO A 176 -22.33 4.07 29.19
C PRO A 176 -23.17 5.14 29.90
N SER A 177 -23.62 4.82 31.11
CA SER A 177 -24.11 5.87 32.03
C SER A 177 -22.94 6.74 32.46
N VAL A 178 -23.07 8.05 32.29
CA VAL A 178 -22.05 9.04 32.65
C VAL A 178 -22.64 10.13 33.55
N PRO A 179 -21.86 10.73 34.47
CA PRO A 179 -22.26 11.93 35.19
C PRO A 179 -22.63 13.07 34.23
N ASN A 180 -23.36 14.08 34.72
CA ASN A 180 -23.67 15.25 33.91
C ASN A 180 -22.40 16.04 33.57
N PRO A 181 -22.03 16.17 32.28
CA PRO A 181 -20.82 16.87 31.90
C PRO A 181 -21.01 18.38 32.01
N THR A 182 -19.89 19.06 32.17
CA THR A 182 -19.73 20.50 32.12
C THR A 182 -19.24 20.94 30.74
N ASP A 183 -19.32 22.23 30.44
CA ASP A 183 -18.80 22.81 29.19
C ASP A 183 -17.28 22.68 29.04
N LYS A 184 -16.56 22.30 30.10
CA LYS A 184 -15.12 22.05 30.08
C LYS A 184 -14.77 20.60 29.73
N ASP A 185 -15.72 19.67 29.85
CA ASP A 185 -15.47 18.27 29.54
C ASP A 185 -15.28 18.08 28.03
N VAL A 186 -14.22 17.36 27.68
CA VAL A 186 -13.91 16.95 26.31
C VAL A 186 -14.12 15.44 26.20
N ALA A 187 -15.06 15.04 25.36
CA ALA A 187 -15.24 13.63 25.02
C ALA A 187 -14.33 13.28 23.84
N ILE A 188 -13.49 12.25 23.99
CA ILE A 188 -12.70 11.69 22.89
C ILE A 188 -13.24 10.30 22.59
N VAL A 189 -13.78 10.11 21.39
CA VAL A 189 -14.40 8.86 20.95
C VAL A 189 -13.47 8.18 19.97
N PHE A 190 -13.03 6.97 20.30
CA PHE A 190 -12.23 6.12 19.43
C PHE A 190 -13.13 5.19 18.64
N ILE A 191 -12.95 5.16 17.32
CA ILE A 191 -13.64 4.26 16.40
C ILE A 191 -12.62 3.52 15.53
N THR A 192 -12.94 2.28 15.16
CA THR A 192 -12.11 1.47 14.26
C THR A 192 -12.89 1.00 13.03
N SER A 193 -12.20 0.73 11.92
CA SER A 193 -12.74 0.04 10.75
C SER A 193 -11.61 -0.70 10.07
N ASP A 194 -11.76 -2.01 9.96
CA ASP A 194 -10.65 -2.91 9.63
C ASP A 194 -10.89 -3.66 8.31
N SER A 195 -9.82 -4.17 7.71
CA SER A 195 -9.80 -5.02 6.52
C SER A 195 -8.47 -5.77 6.42
N GLY A 196 -8.38 -6.74 5.51
CA GLY A 196 -7.13 -7.44 5.29
C GLY A 196 -7.20 -8.45 4.15
N GLU A 197 -6.31 -9.43 4.20
CA GLU A 197 -6.25 -10.47 3.17
C GLU A 197 -7.41 -11.49 3.31
N ASN A 198 -7.97 -11.94 2.19
CA ASN A 198 -9.10 -12.89 2.13
C ASN A 198 -8.72 -14.35 2.51
N GLN A 199 -7.64 -14.53 3.27
CA GLN A 199 -7.35 -15.80 3.93
C GLN A 199 -8.18 -15.97 5.21
N TYR A 200 -8.67 -14.85 5.76
CA TYR A 200 -9.45 -14.80 6.98
C TYR A 200 -10.78 -14.08 6.74
N GLU A 201 -11.84 -14.61 7.34
CA GLU A 201 -13.10 -13.91 7.52
C GLU A 201 -13.13 -13.33 8.93
N VAL A 202 -13.24 -12.01 9.05
CA VAL A 202 -13.25 -11.31 10.35
C VAL A 202 -14.57 -10.56 10.49
N GLU A 203 -15.40 -11.03 11.42
CA GLU A 203 -16.73 -10.45 11.71
C GLU A 203 -17.62 -10.30 10.48
N GLY A 204 -17.60 -11.31 9.59
CA GLY A 204 -18.35 -11.33 8.34
C GLY A 204 -17.68 -10.61 7.17
N ASN A 205 -16.48 -10.04 7.37
CA ASN A 205 -15.71 -9.38 6.32
C ASN A 205 -14.70 -10.36 5.69
N HIS A 206 -14.79 -10.60 4.38
CA HIS A 206 -14.00 -11.62 3.66
C HIS A 206 -12.71 -11.03 3.06
N GLY A 207 -11.86 -10.46 3.90
CA GLY A 207 -10.74 -9.62 3.49
C GLY A 207 -11.19 -8.20 3.13
N ASP A 208 -12.08 -8.09 2.15
CA ASP A 208 -12.78 -6.85 1.79
C ASP A 208 -13.78 -6.43 2.88
N ARG A 209 -14.10 -5.14 2.99
CA ARG A 209 -15.10 -4.60 3.92
C ARG A 209 -16.53 -4.81 3.39
N ASP A 210 -16.94 -6.04 3.13
CA ASP A 210 -18.25 -6.34 2.53
C ASP A 210 -19.40 -6.29 3.54
N ALA A 211 -19.22 -6.84 4.75
CA ALA A 211 -20.23 -6.77 5.81
C ALA A 211 -20.31 -5.38 6.46
N SER A 212 -19.16 -4.77 6.75
CA SER A 212 -19.08 -3.46 7.42
C SER A 212 -19.21 -2.27 6.47
N ARG A 213 -18.91 -2.46 5.18
CA ARG A 213 -18.87 -1.39 4.17
C ARG A 213 -17.95 -0.27 4.64
N LEU A 214 -18.31 0.98 4.38
CA LEU A 214 -17.55 2.16 4.84
C LEU A 214 -17.98 2.67 6.22
N ASN A 215 -18.57 1.82 7.08
CA ASN A 215 -18.94 2.20 8.43
C ASN A 215 -17.86 1.83 9.46
N PRO A 216 -17.74 2.59 10.57
CA PRO A 216 -16.96 2.13 11.70
C PRO A 216 -17.58 0.89 12.33
N TRP A 217 -16.74 -0.03 12.76
CA TRP A 217 -17.13 -1.28 13.41
C TRP A 217 -17.68 -1.00 14.82
N TYR A 218 -18.27 -2.04 15.44
CA TYR A 218 -18.80 -2.03 16.80
C TYR A 218 -19.80 -0.91 17.13
N GLY A 219 -20.51 -0.40 16.12
CA GLY A 219 -21.48 0.68 16.31
C GLY A 219 -20.85 2.05 16.56
N GLY A 220 -19.64 2.30 16.03
CA GLY A 220 -18.92 3.55 16.23
C GLY A 220 -19.74 4.82 15.88
N ASN A 221 -20.60 4.76 14.85
CA ASN A 221 -21.50 5.86 14.52
C ASN A 221 -22.46 6.20 15.68
N ASP A 222 -23.06 5.18 16.30
CA ASP A 222 -23.97 5.37 17.43
C ASP A 222 -23.23 5.87 18.67
N LEU A 223 -22.00 5.40 18.92
CA LEU A 223 -21.18 5.87 20.02
C LEU A 223 -20.84 7.37 19.88
N VAL A 224 -20.45 7.81 18.68
CA VAL A 224 -20.16 9.23 18.41
C VAL A 224 -21.42 10.07 18.58
N LYS A 225 -22.56 9.66 18.01
CA LYS A 225 -23.84 10.39 18.15
C LYS A 225 -24.26 10.51 19.63
N ALA A 226 -24.13 9.44 20.41
CA ALA A 226 -24.47 9.44 21.82
C ALA A 226 -23.55 10.36 22.64
N ALA A 227 -22.25 10.37 22.36
CA ALA A 227 -21.32 11.32 22.97
C ALA A 227 -21.65 12.77 22.59
N ALA A 228 -21.92 13.04 21.32
CA ALA A 228 -22.30 14.36 20.81
C ALA A 228 -23.63 14.89 21.40
N ALA A 229 -24.55 13.99 21.76
CA ALA A 229 -25.78 14.36 22.45
C ALA A 229 -25.56 14.77 23.93
N LYS A 230 -24.47 14.30 24.56
CA LYS A 230 -24.20 14.53 25.99
C LYS A 230 -23.13 15.60 26.24
N TYR A 231 -22.12 15.71 25.39
CA TYR A 231 -20.98 16.62 25.51
C TYR A 231 -21.01 17.71 24.45
N LYS A 232 -20.52 18.92 24.77
CA LYS A 232 -20.39 20.03 23.80
C LYS A 232 -19.10 20.00 22.99
N ASN A 233 -18.05 19.36 23.53
CA ASN A 233 -16.74 19.24 22.89
C ASN A 233 -16.44 17.76 22.65
N VAL A 234 -16.66 17.29 21.42
CA VAL A 234 -16.36 15.92 21.00
C VAL A 234 -15.23 15.93 19.98
N VAL A 235 -14.21 15.13 20.28
CA VAL A 235 -13.12 14.76 19.37
C VAL A 235 -13.34 13.31 18.95
N VAL A 236 -13.31 13.02 17.66
CA VAL A 236 -13.35 11.64 17.14
C VAL A 236 -11.96 11.25 16.65
N VAL A 237 -11.46 10.09 17.06
CA VAL A 237 -10.21 9.50 16.57
C VAL A 237 -10.55 8.20 15.89
N ALA A 238 -10.32 8.12 14.57
CA ALA A 238 -10.57 6.94 13.77
C ALA A 238 -9.26 6.25 13.38
N HIS A 239 -9.09 5.01 13.83
CA HIS A 239 -8.09 4.10 13.26
C HIS A 239 -8.75 3.25 12.19
N THR A 240 -8.38 3.44 10.93
CA THR A 240 -9.10 2.85 9.80
C THR A 240 -8.16 2.51 8.66
N VAL A 241 -8.41 1.39 8.00
CA VAL A 241 -7.68 0.94 6.79
C VAL A 241 -7.91 1.84 5.58
N GLY A 242 -8.98 2.64 5.58
CA GLY A 242 -9.35 3.49 4.46
C GLY A 242 -10.50 4.45 4.78
N PRO A 243 -11.21 4.98 3.76
CA PRO A 243 -12.29 5.95 3.98
C PRO A 243 -13.44 5.36 4.79
N LEU A 244 -14.14 6.26 5.49
CA LEU A 244 -15.39 6.02 6.20
C LEU A 244 -16.44 7.01 5.70
N VAL A 245 -17.71 6.61 5.67
CA VAL A 245 -18.83 7.54 5.51
C VAL A 245 -19.10 8.17 6.88
N LEU A 246 -19.01 9.50 6.97
CA LEU A 246 -19.04 10.24 8.24
C LEU A 246 -20.40 10.93 8.52
N GLU A 247 -21.34 10.85 7.58
CA GLU A 247 -22.50 11.74 7.49
C GLU A 247 -23.51 11.61 8.63
N GLU A 248 -23.45 10.52 9.41
CA GLU A 248 -24.31 10.35 10.58
C GLU A 248 -24.00 11.31 11.73
N TRP A 249 -22.79 11.88 11.78
CA TRP A 249 -22.33 12.63 12.95
C TRP A 249 -21.36 13.79 12.68
N ILE A 250 -20.73 13.87 11.51
CA ILE A 250 -19.67 14.84 11.23
C ILE A 250 -20.10 16.32 11.33
N ASP A 251 -21.38 16.60 11.05
CA ASP A 251 -21.99 17.94 11.12
C ASP A 251 -22.69 18.24 12.45
N LEU A 252 -22.67 17.30 13.40
CA LEU A 252 -23.20 17.58 14.73
C LEU A 252 -22.38 18.72 15.37
N PRO A 253 -23.02 19.79 15.88
CA PRO A 253 -22.30 20.95 16.41
C PRO A 253 -21.33 20.64 17.55
N SER A 254 -21.59 19.54 18.27
CA SER A 254 -20.72 19.05 19.35
C SER A 254 -19.44 18.36 18.83
N VAL A 255 -19.43 17.84 17.60
CA VAL A 255 -18.25 17.19 16.99
C VAL A 255 -17.33 18.27 16.43
N LYS A 256 -16.35 18.66 17.24
CA LYS A 256 -15.44 19.78 16.94
C LYS A 256 -14.18 19.33 16.21
N SER A 257 -13.73 18.09 16.40
CA SER A 257 -12.50 17.62 15.76
C SER A 257 -12.60 16.17 15.37
N VAL A 258 -11.96 15.82 14.25
CA VAL A 258 -11.85 14.45 13.75
C VAL A 258 -10.43 14.21 13.33
N LEU A 259 -9.84 13.12 13.81
CA LEU A 259 -8.52 12.61 13.47
C LEU A 259 -8.68 11.29 12.74
N ILE A 260 -8.15 11.19 11.51
CA ILE A 260 -8.04 9.89 10.82
C ILE A 260 -6.60 9.43 11.02
N ALA A 261 -6.41 8.66 12.09
CA ALA A 261 -5.12 8.17 12.54
C ALA A 261 -4.66 6.89 11.82
N HIS A 262 -5.48 6.37 10.89
CA HIS A 262 -5.20 5.19 10.06
C HIS A 262 -4.67 4.00 10.89
N LEU A 263 -3.52 3.44 10.50
CA LEU A 263 -2.86 2.28 11.10
C LEU A 263 -1.49 2.72 11.64
N PRO A 264 -1.41 3.25 12.87
CA PRO A 264 -0.21 3.93 13.37
C PRO A 264 0.90 2.98 13.87
N GLY A 265 0.72 1.66 13.79
CA GLY A 265 1.68 0.67 14.25
C GLY A 265 1.91 0.67 15.77
N GLN A 266 3.11 0.26 16.19
CA GLN A 266 3.47 0.04 17.60
C GLN A 266 3.51 1.30 18.49
N GLU A 267 3.52 2.48 17.88
CA GLU A 267 3.60 3.81 18.53
C GLU A 267 2.26 4.57 18.43
N ALA A 268 1.14 3.84 18.44
CA ALA A 268 -0.22 4.37 18.30
C ALA A 268 -0.55 5.44 19.35
N GLY A 269 -0.18 5.21 20.61
CA GLY A 269 -0.50 6.12 21.71
C GLY A 269 0.30 7.41 21.66
N LYS A 270 1.64 7.31 21.61
CA LYS A 270 2.51 8.50 21.69
C LYS A 270 2.52 9.30 20.38
N SER A 271 2.31 8.68 19.23
CA SER A 271 2.11 9.43 17.98
C SER A 271 0.83 10.28 18.01
N LEU A 272 -0.26 9.73 18.54
CA LEU A 272 -1.54 10.44 18.68
C LEU A 272 -1.45 11.59 19.69
N THR A 273 -0.88 11.35 20.87
CA THR A 273 -0.80 12.38 21.93
C THR A 273 0.07 13.57 21.54
N ASN A 274 1.15 13.36 20.78
CA ASN A 274 1.93 14.46 20.21
C ASN A 274 1.07 15.42 19.37
N VAL A 275 0.07 14.90 18.65
CA VAL A 275 -0.88 15.74 17.92
C VAL A 275 -1.92 16.31 18.89
N LEU A 276 -2.61 15.46 19.64
CA LEU A 276 -3.70 15.89 20.53
C LEU A 276 -3.30 17.01 21.49
N PHE A 277 -2.07 17.01 22.01
CA PHE A 277 -1.58 18.02 22.96
C PHE A 277 -0.68 19.09 22.33
N GLY A 278 -0.45 19.03 21.01
CA GLY A 278 0.21 20.13 20.28
C GLY A 278 1.74 20.11 20.30
N ASP A 279 2.37 19.01 20.71
CA ASP A 279 3.82 18.81 20.54
C ASP A 279 4.22 18.85 19.06
N VAL A 280 3.32 18.42 18.18
CA VAL A 280 3.47 18.48 16.73
C VAL A 280 2.20 19.04 16.10
N SER A 281 2.34 20.10 15.29
CA SER A 281 1.23 20.55 14.45
C SER A 281 0.98 19.54 13.33
N PRO A 282 -0.27 19.10 13.13
CA PRO A 282 -0.57 18.15 12.08
C PRO A 282 -0.30 18.73 10.69
N SER A 283 0.09 17.84 9.79
CA SER A 283 0.46 18.22 8.42
C SER A 283 0.29 17.11 7.38
N GLY A 284 -0.29 15.96 7.74
CA GLY A 284 -0.65 14.93 6.77
C GLY A 284 -1.94 15.31 6.04
N HIS A 285 -2.10 14.73 4.86
CA HIS A 285 -3.25 14.96 3.98
C HIS A 285 -3.85 13.60 3.61
N LEU A 286 -5.16 13.56 3.41
CA LEU A 286 -5.87 12.33 3.07
C LEU A 286 -5.33 11.77 1.73
N PRO A 287 -4.88 10.51 1.69
CA PRO A 287 -4.42 9.87 0.44
C PRO A 287 -5.57 9.36 -0.43
N TYR A 288 -6.82 9.65 -0.04
CA TYR A 288 -8.06 9.30 -0.73
C TYR A 288 -9.12 10.38 -0.45
N SER A 289 -10.20 10.37 -1.22
CA SER A 289 -11.37 11.20 -0.96
C SER A 289 -12.31 10.54 0.03
N ILE A 290 -12.90 11.32 0.94
CA ILE A 290 -14.03 10.88 1.78
C ILE A 290 -15.30 11.39 1.13
N THR A 291 -16.20 10.48 0.75
CA THR A 291 -17.47 10.76 0.09
C THR A 291 -18.62 10.92 1.07
N TYR A 292 -19.75 11.45 0.57
CA TYR A 292 -20.99 11.53 1.35
C TYR A 292 -21.69 10.16 1.40
N ALA A 293 -21.58 9.38 0.33
CA ALA A 293 -22.04 8.00 0.24
C ALA A 293 -21.00 7.12 -0.43
N GLU A 294 -21.06 5.81 -0.17
CA GLU A 294 -20.19 4.84 -0.85
C GLU A 294 -20.46 4.86 -2.37
N ASP A 295 -21.73 4.89 -2.78
CA ASP A 295 -22.18 4.94 -4.18
C ASP A 295 -21.83 6.24 -4.93
N ASP A 296 -21.15 7.20 -4.28
CA ASP A 296 -20.52 8.34 -4.96
C ASP A 296 -19.29 7.90 -5.80
N MET A 297 -18.74 6.71 -5.53
CA MET A 297 -17.64 6.08 -6.27
C MET A 297 -18.18 5.16 -7.39
N PRO A 298 -17.37 4.82 -8.41
CA PRO A 298 -17.85 4.01 -9.52
C PRO A 298 -18.23 2.59 -9.06
N ALA A 299 -19.23 1.99 -9.71
CA ALA A 299 -19.77 0.68 -9.33
C ALA A 299 -18.71 -0.43 -9.31
N SER A 300 -17.71 -0.37 -10.19
CA SER A 300 -16.55 -1.27 -10.23
C SER A 300 -15.67 -1.21 -8.98
N VAL A 301 -15.75 -0.13 -8.20
CA VAL A 301 -15.01 0.03 -6.94
C VAL A 301 -15.85 -0.40 -5.73
N VAL A 302 -17.17 -0.22 -5.76
CA VAL A 302 -18.03 -0.39 -4.56
C VAL A 302 -18.89 -1.65 -4.55
N LYS A 303 -18.90 -2.41 -5.66
CA LYS A 303 -19.64 -3.66 -5.79
C LYS A 303 -18.68 -4.82 -5.98
N LEU A 304 -18.71 -5.77 -5.05
CA LEU A 304 -18.03 -7.04 -5.22
C LEU A 304 -18.76 -7.89 -6.27
N ILE A 305 -17.97 -8.56 -7.11
CA ILE A 305 -18.47 -9.42 -8.18
C ILE A 305 -18.33 -10.87 -7.71
N ASP A 306 -19.45 -11.56 -7.59
CA ASP A 306 -19.51 -13.01 -7.36
C ASP A 306 -20.22 -13.68 -8.55
N SER A 307 -19.45 -14.45 -9.33
CA SER A 307 -19.96 -15.27 -10.45
C SER A 307 -20.17 -16.74 -10.04
N GLY A 308 -20.04 -17.05 -8.75
CA GLY A 308 -20.13 -18.40 -8.22
C GLY A 308 -18.99 -19.31 -8.67
N PHE A 309 -19.16 -20.61 -8.46
CA PHE A 309 -18.09 -21.60 -8.63
C PHE A 309 -17.73 -21.95 -10.08
N ARG A 310 -18.62 -21.70 -11.05
CA ARG A 310 -18.49 -22.25 -12.41
C ARG A 310 -17.69 -21.35 -13.37
N ASP A 311 -17.85 -20.05 -13.25
CA ASP A 311 -17.22 -19.08 -14.16
C ASP A 311 -16.32 -18.16 -13.33
N PRO A 312 -15.05 -17.94 -13.74
CA PRO A 312 -14.20 -16.96 -13.07
C PRO A 312 -14.83 -15.57 -13.11
N PRO A 313 -14.85 -14.83 -11.98
CA PRO A 313 -15.46 -13.50 -11.95
C PRO A 313 -14.74 -12.58 -12.94
N GLN A 314 -15.53 -11.86 -13.74
CA GLN A 314 -15.03 -10.89 -14.70
C GLN A 314 -15.14 -9.50 -14.11
N ASP A 315 -14.01 -8.96 -13.67
CA ASP A 315 -13.92 -7.59 -13.17
C ASP A 315 -13.46 -6.65 -14.28
N THR A 316 -14.39 -5.86 -14.81
CA THR A 316 -14.13 -4.95 -15.93
C THR A 316 -13.93 -3.53 -15.41
N TYR A 317 -12.74 -2.98 -15.65
CA TYR A 317 -12.31 -1.65 -15.19
C TYR A 317 -12.88 -0.56 -16.11
N SER A 318 -14.21 -0.51 -16.19
CA SER A 318 -14.99 0.33 -17.11
C SER A 318 -14.83 1.84 -16.84
N GLU A 319 -14.42 2.20 -15.62
CA GLU A 319 -14.09 3.55 -15.19
C GLU A 319 -12.74 4.04 -15.71
N GLY A 320 -11.86 3.15 -16.19
CA GLY A 320 -10.56 3.50 -16.74
C GLY A 320 -9.71 4.33 -15.78
N LEU A 321 -9.34 5.55 -16.18
CA LEU A 321 -8.49 6.44 -15.36
C LEU A 321 -9.25 7.13 -14.19
N TYR A 322 -10.57 6.93 -14.11
CA TYR A 322 -11.46 7.69 -13.24
C TYR A 322 -11.80 6.90 -11.98
N ILE A 323 -10.86 6.92 -11.03
CA ILE A 323 -11.03 6.43 -9.65
C ILE A 323 -10.79 7.56 -8.65
N ASP A 324 -11.29 7.41 -7.43
CA ASP A 324 -11.16 8.41 -6.34
C ASP A 324 -11.49 9.84 -6.81
N TYR A 325 -10.65 10.83 -6.52
CA TYR A 325 -10.88 12.23 -6.87
C TYR A 325 -11.01 12.49 -8.37
N ARG A 326 -10.47 11.61 -9.23
CA ARG A 326 -10.59 11.73 -10.69
C ARG A 326 -12.02 11.42 -11.13
N TRP A 327 -12.62 10.38 -10.55
CA TRP A 327 -14.04 10.06 -10.73
C TRP A 327 -14.93 11.21 -10.26
N LEU A 328 -14.72 11.66 -9.01
CA LEU A 328 -15.51 12.74 -8.42
C LEU A 328 -15.46 14.02 -9.25
N ASN A 329 -14.29 14.38 -9.79
CA ASN A 329 -14.15 15.52 -10.68
C ASN A 329 -14.87 15.34 -12.02
N LYS A 330 -14.81 14.14 -12.62
CA LYS A 330 -15.52 13.83 -13.88
C LYS A 330 -17.03 13.92 -13.70
N GLU A 331 -17.55 13.29 -12.65
CA GLU A 331 -18.98 13.24 -12.34
C GLU A 331 -19.49 14.50 -11.63
N LYS A 332 -18.59 15.43 -11.30
CA LYS A 332 -18.89 16.68 -10.58
C LYS A 332 -19.53 16.42 -9.21
N ILE A 333 -19.13 15.33 -8.57
CA ILE A 333 -19.57 14.95 -7.22
C ILE A 333 -18.64 15.64 -6.22
N ARG A 334 -19.22 16.36 -5.26
CA ARG A 334 -18.45 17.04 -4.21
C ARG A 334 -18.13 16.03 -3.10
N PRO A 335 -16.84 15.76 -2.79
CA PRO A 335 -16.51 14.95 -1.64
C PRO A 335 -16.81 15.70 -0.33
N ARG A 336 -17.00 14.94 0.75
CA ARG A 336 -17.02 15.47 2.11
C ARG A 336 -15.67 16.07 2.48
N TYR A 337 -14.60 15.31 2.23
CA TYR A 337 -13.21 15.78 2.28
C TYR A 337 -12.48 15.30 1.03
N ALA A 338 -11.89 16.23 0.29
CA ALA A 338 -11.19 15.90 -0.95
C ALA A 338 -9.90 15.11 -0.69
N PHE A 339 -9.46 14.33 -1.68
CA PHE A 339 -8.07 13.89 -1.78
C PHE A 339 -7.12 15.06 -1.54
N GLY A 340 -6.07 14.83 -0.75
CA GLY A 340 -5.10 15.86 -0.42
C GLY A 340 -5.62 16.90 0.57
N HIS A 341 -6.77 16.71 1.24
CA HIS A 341 -7.25 17.57 2.33
C HIS A 341 -6.57 17.23 3.66
N GLY A 342 -6.22 18.25 4.44
CA GLY A 342 -5.61 18.12 5.76
C GLY A 342 -5.53 19.48 6.45
N LEU A 343 -5.67 19.49 7.77
CA LEU A 343 -5.59 20.72 8.57
C LEU A 343 -4.30 20.79 9.39
N SER A 344 -3.98 21.99 9.85
CA SER A 344 -2.87 22.33 10.72
C SER A 344 -3.36 23.20 11.87
N TYR A 345 -2.60 23.29 12.97
CA TYR A 345 -2.88 24.25 14.04
C TYR A 345 -2.53 25.69 13.67
N THR A 346 -1.87 25.87 12.52
CA THR A 346 -1.59 27.16 11.90
C THR A 346 -2.15 27.25 10.48
N SER A 347 -2.11 28.45 9.88
CA SER A 347 -2.48 28.71 8.50
C SER A 347 -1.25 29.03 7.65
N PHE A 348 -1.32 28.72 6.36
CA PHE A 348 -0.24 28.98 5.41
C PHE A 348 -0.73 29.79 4.21
N SER A 349 0.12 30.67 3.69
CA SER A 349 -0.12 31.34 2.41
C SER A 349 0.89 30.87 1.36
N TYR A 350 0.41 30.68 0.14
CA TYR A 350 1.22 30.30 -1.03
C TYR A 350 1.28 31.51 -1.96
N THR A 351 2.48 32.01 -2.24
CA THR A 351 2.68 33.24 -3.02
C THR A 351 3.84 33.11 -4.00
N LYS A 352 3.98 34.08 -4.91
CA LYS A 352 5.09 34.17 -5.87
C LYS A 352 5.27 32.87 -6.69
N ALA A 353 4.15 32.29 -7.13
CA ALA A 353 4.18 31.11 -7.97
C ALA A 353 4.85 31.45 -9.31
N THR A 354 5.86 30.67 -9.70
CA THR A 354 6.53 30.78 -11.00
C THR A 354 6.50 29.44 -11.72
N ILE A 355 6.53 29.49 -13.04
CA ILE A 355 6.76 28.33 -13.90
C ILE A 355 7.91 28.66 -14.84
N GLU A 356 8.95 27.84 -14.80
CA GLU A 356 10.11 27.92 -15.69
C GLU A 356 10.09 26.71 -16.60
N LYS A 357 10.23 26.95 -17.91
CA LYS A 357 10.42 25.88 -18.89
C LYS A 357 11.89 25.49 -18.91
N VAL A 358 12.16 24.23 -18.60
CA VAL A 358 13.53 23.68 -18.55
C VAL A 358 13.88 23.03 -19.88
N THR A 359 13.06 22.07 -20.32
CA THR A 359 13.30 21.31 -21.56
C THR A 359 12.20 21.58 -22.59
N GLN A 360 12.60 21.89 -23.83
CA GLN A 360 11.68 21.90 -24.95
C GLN A 360 11.30 20.46 -25.33
N LEU A 361 10.08 20.06 -25.00
CA LEU A 361 9.57 18.74 -25.37
C LEU A 361 9.25 18.67 -26.87
N SER A 362 9.67 17.58 -27.51
CA SER A 362 9.19 17.08 -28.80
C SER A 362 7.94 16.22 -28.61
N LYS A 363 7.17 15.99 -29.69
CA LYS A 363 5.98 15.11 -29.69
C LYS A 363 6.28 13.71 -29.15
N TYR A 364 7.42 13.14 -29.52
CA TYR A 364 7.85 11.83 -29.09
C TYR A 364 9.18 11.92 -28.34
N PRO A 365 9.44 11.04 -27.35
CA PRO A 365 10.77 10.93 -26.78
C PRO A 365 11.77 10.44 -27.86
N PRO A 366 13.05 10.81 -27.77
CA PRO A 366 14.06 10.42 -28.74
C PRO A 366 14.17 8.90 -28.85
N THR A 367 14.44 8.42 -30.08
CA THR A 367 14.72 7.01 -30.33
C THR A 367 15.98 6.58 -29.59
N ARG A 368 15.92 5.41 -28.97
CA ARG A 368 17.03 4.85 -28.19
C ARG A 368 17.92 3.97 -29.07
N PRO A 369 19.24 3.92 -28.78
CA PRO A 369 20.11 2.89 -29.33
C PRO A 369 19.56 1.48 -29.05
N ALA A 370 20.01 0.53 -29.86
CA ALA A 370 19.71 -0.88 -29.62
C ALA A 370 20.22 -1.32 -28.24
N LYS A 371 19.48 -2.20 -27.58
CA LYS A 371 19.87 -2.82 -26.32
C LYS A 371 21.18 -3.58 -26.50
N GLY A 372 22.00 -3.58 -25.46
CA GLY A 372 23.20 -4.41 -25.39
C GLY A 372 22.88 -5.90 -25.51
N LYS A 373 23.90 -6.71 -25.82
CA LYS A 373 23.78 -8.16 -25.83
C LYS A 373 23.61 -8.69 -24.40
N MET A 374 22.86 -9.77 -24.24
CA MET A 374 22.88 -10.51 -22.97
C MET A 374 24.26 -11.11 -22.74
N LEU A 375 24.55 -11.42 -21.48
CA LEU A 375 25.70 -12.23 -21.11
C LEU A 375 25.61 -13.59 -21.85
N ASP A 376 26.71 -13.96 -22.47
CA ASP A 376 26.82 -15.17 -23.29
C ASP A 376 27.18 -16.35 -22.39
N TYR A 377 26.15 -17.13 -22.01
CA TYR A 377 26.31 -18.38 -21.26
C TYR A 377 26.19 -19.57 -22.20
N SER A 378 26.73 -20.72 -21.80
CA SER A 378 26.51 -21.96 -22.54
C SER A 378 25.01 -22.22 -22.69
N GLN A 379 24.62 -22.51 -23.93
CA GLN A 379 23.25 -22.87 -24.30
C GLN A 379 23.09 -24.37 -24.52
N ASP A 380 24.17 -25.13 -24.34
CA ASP A 380 24.16 -26.57 -24.48
C ASP A 380 23.36 -27.20 -23.34
N ILE A 381 22.50 -28.15 -23.69
CA ILE A 381 21.81 -28.97 -22.68
C ILE A 381 22.86 -29.90 -22.05
N PRO A 382 23.04 -29.86 -20.71
CA PRO A 382 24.06 -30.66 -20.04
C PRO A 382 23.76 -32.16 -20.12
N ASN A 383 24.75 -32.98 -19.77
CA ASN A 383 24.55 -34.43 -19.74
C ASN A 383 23.44 -34.79 -18.73
N TYR A 384 22.56 -35.73 -19.06
CA TYR A 384 21.47 -36.15 -18.17
C TYR A 384 21.95 -36.57 -16.77
N LYS A 385 23.20 -37.02 -16.63
CA LYS A 385 23.80 -37.39 -15.35
C LYS A 385 23.97 -36.20 -14.38
N GLU A 386 23.97 -34.96 -14.86
CA GLU A 386 24.00 -33.77 -13.99
C GLU A 386 22.63 -33.48 -13.37
N ALA A 387 21.56 -34.03 -13.94
CA ALA A 387 20.19 -33.82 -13.51
C ALA A 387 19.67 -34.87 -12.51
N ILE A 388 20.48 -35.86 -12.13
CA ILE A 388 20.06 -36.94 -11.23
C ILE A 388 20.56 -36.70 -9.81
N LYS A 389 19.87 -37.31 -8.84
CA LYS A 389 20.24 -37.19 -7.42
C LYS A 389 21.66 -37.73 -7.18
N PRO A 390 22.52 -37.00 -6.46
CA PRO A 390 23.84 -37.50 -6.07
C PRO A 390 23.75 -38.79 -5.25
N SER A 391 24.68 -39.71 -5.48
CA SER A 391 24.79 -40.95 -4.71
C SER A 391 25.02 -40.64 -3.23
N GLY A 392 24.33 -41.35 -2.34
CA GLY A 392 24.42 -41.16 -0.89
C GLY A 392 23.67 -39.95 -0.32
N PHE A 393 23.03 -39.11 -1.15
CA PHE A 393 22.26 -37.96 -0.66
C PHE A 393 20.98 -38.41 0.07
N LYS A 394 20.80 -37.90 1.31
CA LYS A 394 19.60 -38.11 2.13
C LYS A 394 18.58 -37.00 1.87
N THR A 395 17.41 -37.37 1.37
CA THR A 395 16.32 -36.43 1.11
C THR A 395 15.55 -36.13 2.38
N VAL A 396 15.13 -34.88 2.53
CA VAL A 396 14.16 -34.46 3.54
C VAL A 396 12.76 -34.65 2.96
N TRP A 397 11.86 -35.27 3.74
CA TRP A 397 10.47 -35.45 3.31
C TRP A 397 9.81 -34.10 3.02
N ARG A 398 9.08 -34.02 1.91
CA ARG A 398 8.46 -32.80 1.34
C ARG A 398 9.39 -31.71 0.82
N TYR A 399 10.72 -31.85 0.95
CA TYR A 399 11.62 -30.86 0.38
C TYR A 399 11.67 -30.99 -1.15
N LEU A 400 11.61 -29.85 -1.84
CA LEU A 400 11.61 -29.78 -3.29
C LEU A 400 13.04 -29.80 -3.83
N TYR A 401 13.38 -30.85 -4.60
CA TYR A 401 14.70 -31.02 -5.20
C TYR A 401 14.63 -30.99 -6.73
N SER A 402 15.61 -30.36 -7.39
CA SER A 402 15.66 -30.28 -8.86
C SER A 402 15.99 -31.61 -9.57
N TRP A 403 16.26 -32.69 -8.84
CA TRP A 403 16.75 -33.93 -9.40
C TRP A 403 15.66 -34.85 -9.94
N LEU A 404 15.95 -35.48 -11.09
CA LEU A 404 15.16 -36.55 -11.69
C LEU A 404 15.64 -37.93 -11.23
N SER A 405 14.80 -38.93 -11.43
CA SER A 405 15.27 -40.32 -11.50
C SER A 405 16.15 -40.51 -12.74
N GLU A 406 17.10 -41.45 -12.69
CA GLU A 406 18.00 -41.69 -13.83
C GLU A 406 17.26 -42.09 -15.11
N SER A 407 16.22 -42.93 -14.98
CA SER A 407 15.38 -43.32 -16.12
C SER A 407 14.68 -42.12 -16.76
N ASP A 408 14.23 -41.18 -15.94
CA ASP A 408 13.49 -40.01 -16.39
C ASP A 408 14.41 -38.98 -17.06
N ALA A 409 15.59 -38.76 -16.50
CA ALA A 409 16.60 -37.90 -17.09
C ALA A 409 17.04 -38.42 -18.47
N LYS A 410 17.28 -39.73 -18.61
CA LYS A 410 17.58 -40.37 -19.90
C LYS A 410 16.46 -40.17 -20.92
N LYS A 411 15.22 -40.46 -20.53
CA LYS A 411 14.04 -40.28 -21.41
C LYS A 411 13.89 -38.82 -21.86
N ALA A 412 14.09 -37.87 -20.97
CA ALA A 412 14.01 -36.45 -21.29
C ALA A 412 15.09 -36.05 -22.31
N ALA A 413 16.34 -36.44 -22.09
CA ALA A 413 17.45 -36.15 -22.99
C ALA A 413 17.29 -36.80 -24.37
N GLU A 414 16.76 -38.03 -24.45
CA GLU A 414 16.46 -38.65 -25.75
C GLU A 414 15.30 -37.95 -26.46
N ARG A 415 14.26 -37.54 -25.73
CA ARG A 415 13.13 -36.81 -26.30
C ARG A 415 13.55 -35.51 -26.98
N ALA A 416 14.52 -34.78 -26.42
CA ALA A 416 15.03 -33.55 -27.04
C ALA A 416 15.59 -33.78 -28.46
N LYS A 417 16.12 -34.98 -28.74
CA LYS A 417 16.67 -35.34 -30.04
C LYS A 417 15.58 -35.72 -31.05
N THR A 418 14.49 -36.33 -30.57
CA THR A 418 13.45 -36.92 -31.42
C THR A 418 12.22 -36.06 -31.58
N THR A 419 11.99 -35.10 -30.69
CA THR A 419 10.74 -34.34 -30.61
C THR A 419 11.03 -32.87 -30.33
N LYS A 420 10.46 -31.99 -31.15
CA LYS A 420 10.48 -30.54 -30.90
C LYS A 420 9.25 -30.14 -30.11
N PHE A 421 9.44 -29.29 -29.10
CA PHE A 421 8.33 -28.70 -28.37
C PHE A 421 7.62 -27.66 -29.26
N ASN A 422 6.29 -27.67 -29.27
CA ASN A 422 5.51 -26.68 -30.00
C ASN A 422 5.36 -25.42 -29.15
N TYR A 423 6.19 -24.41 -29.43
CA TYR A 423 6.12 -23.15 -28.72
C TYR A 423 4.86 -22.36 -29.11
N PRO A 424 4.32 -21.53 -28.20
CA PRO A 424 3.23 -20.62 -28.54
C PRO A 424 3.57 -19.73 -29.74
N ASP A 425 2.56 -19.39 -30.53
CA ASP A 425 2.73 -18.49 -31.67
C ASP A 425 3.39 -17.16 -31.24
N GLY A 426 4.40 -16.74 -32.01
CA GLY A 426 5.17 -15.53 -31.73
C GLY A 426 6.25 -15.67 -30.65
N TYR A 427 6.38 -16.83 -29.99
CA TYR A 427 7.48 -17.08 -29.06
C TYR A 427 8.84 -17.11 -29.80
N THR A 428 9.82 -16.41 -29.25
CA THR A 428 11.20 -16.46 -29.70
C THR A 428 12.13 -16.28 -28.51
N ASN A 429 13.20 -17.08 -28.49
CA ASN A 429 14.30 -16.91 -27.55
C ASN A 429 15.43 -16.03 -28.12
N VAL A 430 15.23 -15.45 -29.31
CA VAL A 430 16.12 -14.44 -29.87
C VAL A 430 15.82 -13.10 -29.20
N GLN A 431 16.83 -12.54 -28.55
CA GLN A 431 16.71 -11.25 -27.88
C GLN A 431 16.34 -10.15 -28.88
N LYS A 432 15.26 -9.43 -28.58
CA LYS A 432 14.90 -8.20 -29.32
C LYS A 432 15.84 -7.08 -28.91
N THR A 433 16.73 -6.70 -29.81
CA THR A 433 17.71 -5.61 -29.59
C THR A 433 17.11 -4.23 -29.87
N THR A 434 16.07 -4.14 -30.70
CA THR A 434 15.36 -2.88 -30.93
C THR A 434 14.62 -2.44 -29.67
N SER A 435 14.90 -1.22 -29.21
CA SER A 435 14.19 -0.61 -28.09
C SER A 435 12.84 -0.07 -28.57
N PRO A 436 11.71 -0.40 -27.92
CA PRO A 436 10.45 0.28 -28.20
C PRO A 436 10.57 1.76 -27.82
N ARG A 437 9.76 2.62 -28.44
CA ARG A 437 9.81 4.08 -28.20
C ARG A 437 9.59 4.45 -26.72
N SER A 438 8.74 3.70 -26.03
CA SER A 438 8.42 3.86 -24.60
C SER A 438 9.45 3.22 -23.65
N GLY A 439 10.43 2.47 -24.17
CA GLY A 439 11.39 1.72 -23.36
C GLY A 439 12.85 2.05 -23.68
N GLY A 440 13.76 1.18 -23.20
CA GLY A 440 15.20 1.31 -23.46
C GLY A 440 16.04 1.65 -22.23
N ALA A 441 15.43 1.70 -21.03
CA ALA A 441 16.07 1.65 -19.72
C ALA A 441 15.05 1.13 -18.68
N GLU A 442 15.49 0.98 -17.43
CA GLU A 442 14.61 0.74 -16.28
C GLU A 442 13.62 1.91 -16.13
N GLY A 443 12.34 1.62 -15.90
CA GLY A 443 11.28 2.62 -15.81
C GLY A 443 10.79 3.21 -17.14
N GLY A 444 11.39 2.87 -18.28
CA GLY A 444 10.94 3.31 -19.62
C GLY A 444 12.03 4.03 -20.43
N ASN A 445 11.64 4.81 -21.43
CA ASN A 445 12.57 5.68 -22.15
C ASN A 445 13.06 6.77 -21.18
N PRO A 446 14.38 6.93 -20.94
CA PRO A 446 14.88 7.91 -19.97
C PRO A 446 14.41 9.34 -20.18
N ALA A 447 14.11 9.73 -21.42
CA ALA A 447 13.57 11.05 -21.72
C ALA A 447 12.17 11.29 -21.13
N LEU A 448 11.47 10.25 -20.67
CA LEU A 448 10.23 10.39 -19.89
C LEU A 448 10.49 11.09 -18.56
N TRP A 449 11.71 10.97 -18.02
CA TRP A 449 12.13 11.58 -16.75
C TRP A 449 12.82 12.94 -16.97
N ASP A 450 12.89 13.45 -18.21
CA ASP A 450 13.39 14.79 -18.49
C ASP A 450 12.50 15.81 -17.79
N GLU A 451 13.12 16.71 -17.03
CA GLU A 451 12.41 17.85 -16.43
C GLU A 451 11.92 18.79 -17.53
N ALA A 452 10.61 18.91 -17.67
CA ALA A 452 9.99 19.78 -18.65
C ALA A 452 9.80 21.19 -18.08
N TYR A 453 9.30 21.27 -16.84
CA TYR A 453 9.06 22.52 -16.14
C TYR A 453 9.47 22.43 -14.67
N ARG A 454 10.01 23.53 -14.14
CA ARG A 454 10.22 23.75 -12.71
C ARG A 454 9.21 24.78 -12.24
N LEU A 455 8.43 24.44 -11.23
CA LEU A 455 7.51 25.36 -10.59
C LEU A 455 8.08 25.71 -9.22
N SER A 456 7.93 26.97 -8.82
CA SER A 456 8.34 27.39 -7.48
C SER A 456 7.28 28.21 -6.79
N VAL A 457 7.12 28.01 -5.48
CA VAL A 457 6.13 28.70 -4.66
C VAL A 457 6.75 29.06 -3.30
N VAL A 458 6.53 30.28 -2.84
CA VAL A 458 6.91 30.68 -1.47
C VAL A 458 5.74 30.41 -0.53
N VAL A 459 5.96 29.49 0.39
CA VAL A 459 5.05 29.13 1.48
C VAL A 459 5.42 29.93 2.71
N THR A 460 4.45 30.49 3.41
CA THR A 460 4.68 31.26 4.66
C THR A 460 3.69 30.84 5.71
N ASN A 461 4.16 30.58 6.92
CA ASN A 461 3.30 30.38 8.09
C ASN A 461 2.69 31.74 8.50
N LYS A 462 1.36 31.83 8.45
CA LYS A 462 0.59 33.04 8.76
C LYS A 462 -0.09 33.00 10.13
N GLY A 463 -0.01 31.89 10.85
CA GLY A 463 -0.44 31.86 12.24
C GLY A 463 0.54 32.59 13.15
N THR A 464 0.10 32.78 14.39
CA THR A 464 0.82 33.51 15.44
C THR A 464 1.35 32.59 16.54
N ASP A 465 0.71 31.44 16.73
CA ASP A 465 0.86 30.67 17.98
C ASP A 465 1.61 29.34 17.76
N PHE A 466 1.52 28.75 16.56
CA PHE A 466 2.04 27.41 16.28
C PHE A 466 3.00 27.41 15.09
N ALA A 467 4.11 26.71 15.26
CA ALA A 467 4.91 26.24 14.14
C ALA A 467 4.18 25.08 13.44
N GLY A 468 4.49 24.84 12.17
CA GLY A 468 3.93 23.71 11.45
C GLY A 468 4.53 23.50 10.08
N LYS A 469 4.07 22.46 9.39
CA LYS A 469 4.49 22.12 8.03
C LYS A 469 3.33 22.22 7.06
N ALA A 470 3.57 22.73 5.86
CA ALA A 470 2.59 22.78 4.78
C ALA A 470 2.98 21.83 3.65
N SER A 471 1.99 21.27 2.95
CA SER A 471 2.22 20.49 1.72
C SER A 471 1.82 21.30 0.50
N LEU A 472 2.75 21.52 -0.41
CA LEU A 472 2.51 22.01 -1.77
C LEU A 472 2.14 20.81 -2.65
N GLN A 473 1.03 20.89 -3.37
CA GLN A 473 0.60 19.87 -4.33
C GLN A 473 0.47 20.49 -5.72
N ALA A 474 1.09 19.87 -6.73
CA ALA A 474 1.02 20.32 -8.12
C ALA A 474 0.13 19.39 -8.95
N TYR A 475 -0.88 19.98 -9.56
CA TYR A 475 -1.84 19.29 -10.42
C TYR A 475 -1.69 19.73 -11.87
N VAL A 476 -1.79 18.79 -12.80
CA VAL A 476 -1.80 19.03 -14.24
C VAL A 476 -3.21 18.83 -14.80
N GLN A 477 -3.64 19.77 -15.64
CA GLN A 477 -4.82 19.67 -16.48
C GLN A 477 -4.40 19.77 -17.94
N PHE A 478 -4.84 18.80 -18.75
CA PHE A 478 -4.60 18.83 -20.19
C PHE A 478 -5.55 19.81 -20.89
N PRO A 479 -5.16 20.38 -22.06
CA PRO A 479 -6.02 21.29 -22.80
C PRO A 479 -7.36 20.65 -23.18
N ASN A 480 -8.44 21.43 -23.15
CA ASN A 480 -9.74 20.98 -23.63
C ASN A 480 -9.69 20.63 -25.12
N GLY A 481 -10.39 19.57 -25.53
CA GLY A 481 -10.55 19.21 -26.95
C GLY A 481 -9.40 18.41 -27.56
N ILE A 482 -8.47 17.89 -26.74
CA ILE A 482 -7.52 16.88 -27.23
C ILE A 482 -8.23 15.55 -27.55
N SER A 483 -7.63 14.74 -28.41
CA SER A 483 -8.20 13.44 -28.85
C SER A 483 -8.10 12.33 -27.80
N TYR A 484 -7.48 12.59 -26.66
CA TYR A 484 -7.23 11.61 -25.61
C TYR A 484 -8.12 11.86 -24.40
N ASP A 485 -8.71 10.79 -23.86
CA ASP A 485 -9.47 10.85 -22.61
C ASP A 485 -8.50 11.02 -21.43
N THR A 486 -8.61 12.15 -20.72
CA THR A 486 -7.72 12.51 -19.61
C THR A 486 -8.52 13.06 -18.43
N PRO A 487 -8.12 12.74 -17.19
CA PRO A 487 -8.77 13.30 -16.00
C PRO A 487 -8.70 14.83 -15.97
N VAL A 488 -9.73 15.45 -15.35
CA VAL A 488 -9.85 16.92 -15.22
C VAL A 488 -8.59 17.55 -14.63
N ILE A 489 -8.08 16.95 -13.55
CA ILE A 489 -6.79 17.29 -12.93
C ILE A 489 -6.10 16.01 -12.45
N GLN A 490 -4.76 16.02 -12.42
CA GLN A 490 -3.96 14.89 -11.95
C GLN A 490 -2.81 15.37 -11.07
N LEU A 491 -2.67 14.83 -9.86
CA LEU A 491 -1.49 15.08 -9.02
C LEU A 491 -0.25 14.59 -9.79
N SER A 492 0.72 15.47 -9.98
CA SER A 492 1.96 15.18 -10.71
C SER A 492 3.18 15.23 -9.80
N ASP A 493 3.20 16.17 -8.85
CA ASP A 493 4.28 16.29 -7.87
C ASP A 493 3.77 16.94 -6.58
N PHE A 494 4.49 16.76 -5.47
CA PHE A 494 4.21 17.42 -4.20
C PHE A 494 5.47 17.57 -3.36
N GLU A 495 5.51 18.64 -2.57
CA GLU A 495 6.61 18.89 -1.63
C GLU A 495 6.09 19.33 -0.28
N LYS A 496 6.93 19.17 0.74
CA LYS A 496 6.58 19.58 2.11
C LYS A 496 7.61 20.54 2.66
N THR A 497 7.12 21.61 3.30
CA THR A 497 8.02 22.52 3.99
C THR A 497 8.76 21.81 5.12
N LYS A 498 9.91 22.35 5.49
CA LYS A 498 10.41 22.20 6.86
C LYS A 498 9.37 22.73 7.86
N GLU A 499 9.60 22.52 9.14
CA GLU A 499 8.78 23.18 10.14
C GLU A 499 9.03 24.69 10.12
N LEU A 500 7.98 25.47 9.92
CA LEU A 500 8.00 26.92 9.85
C LEU A 500 7.38 27.49 11.10
N GLY A 501 8.12 28.33 11.84
CA GLY A 501 7.59 29.15 12.91
C GLY A 501 6.65 30.27 12.39
N PRO A 502 5.87 30.93 13.26
CA PRO A 502 5.06 32.09 12.90
C PRO A 502 5.83 33.14 12.09
N GLY A 503 5.32 33.49 10.91
CA GLY A 503 5.94 34.47 10.00
C GLY A 503 7.11 33.96 9.16
N GLU A 504 7.61 32.75 9.40
CA GLU A 504 8.68 32.15 8.59
C GLU A 504 8.17 31.71 7.21
N SER A 505 9.08 31.74 6.24
CA SER A 505 8.82 31.36 4.86
C SER A 505 9.84 30.37 4.34
N GLU A 506 9.40 29.54 3.40
CA GLU A 506 10.26 28.65 2.60
C GLU A 506 9.82 28.68 1.14
N LYS A 507 10.79 28.66 0.23
CA LYS A 507 10.54 28.47 -1.19
C LYS A 507 10.60 26.98 -1.47
N LEU A 508 9.49 26.40 -1.93
CA LEU A 508 9.43 25.03 -2.42
C LEU A 508 9.52 25.02 -3.95
N GLU A 509 10.08 23.95 -4.48
CA GLU A 509 10.15 23.69 -5.91
C GLU A 509 9.60 22.30 -6.21
N VAL A 510 8.78 22.20 -7.25
CA VAL A 510 8.22 20.95 -7.77
C VAL A 510 8.52 20.88 -9.26
N VAL A 511 8.66 19.67 -9.78
CA VAL A 511 9.12 19.42 -11.14
C VAL A 511 8.05 18.65 -11.91
N LEU A 512 7.73 19.12 -13.11
CA LEU A 512 6.91 18.36 -14.06
C LEU A 512 7.84 17.73 -15.08
N MET A 513 7.87 16.41 -15.12
CA MET A 513 8.64 15.63 -16.09
C MET A 513 7.86 15.49 -17.40
N ARG A 514 8.55 15.05 -18.47
CA ARG A 514 7.87 14.68 -19.73
C ARG A 514 6.72 13.71 -19.48
N LYS A 515 6.94 12.69 -18.64
CA LYS A 515 5.94 11.67 -18.29
C LYS A 515 4.64 12.29 -17.76
N ASP A 516 4.74 13.32 -16.92
CA ASP A 516 3.58 13.95 -16.27
C ASP A 516 2.72 14.74 -17.27
N LEU A 517 3.32 15.09 -18.42
CA LEU A 517 2.69 15.82 -19.52
C LEU A 517 2.42 14.94 -20.74
N SER A 518 2.53 13.61 -20.59
CA SER A 518 2.36 12.65 -21.67
C SER A 518 1.06 11.87 -21.53
N VAL A 519 0.57 11.34 -22.65
CA VAL A 519 -0.52 10.37 -22.72
C VAL A 519 0.01 9.06 -23.30
N TRP A 520 -0.60 7.94 -22.93
CA TRP A 520 -0.28 6.65 -23.53
C TRP A 520 -1.10 6.46 -24.81
N ASP A 521 -0.41 6.47 -25.95
CA ASP A 521 -1.02 6.23 -27.27
C ASP A 521 -0.91 4.73 -27.60
N VAL A 522 -2.05 4.08 -27.90
CA VAL A 522 -2.13 2.65 -28.22
C VAL A 522 -2.07 2.37 -29.72
N GLU A 523 -2.23 3.40 -30.56
CA GLU A 523 -2.27 3.26 -32.02
C GLU A 523 -0.88 3.36 -32.66
N THR A 524 0.02 4.17 -32.09
CA THR A 524 1.32 4.53 -32.69
C THR A 524 2.51 4.42 -31.75
#